data_AF-A0A1Q5S3L0-F1
#
_entry.id   AF-A0A1Q5S3L0-F1
#
_cell.length_a   1.000
_cell.length_b   1.000
_cell.length_c   1.000
_cell.angle_alpha   90.00
_cell.angle_beta   90.00
_cell.angle_gamma   90.00
#
_symmetry.space_group_name_H-M   'P 1'
#
loop_
_entity.id
_entity.type
_entity.pdbx_description
1 polymer ?
#
loop_
_entity_poly.entity_id
_entity_poly.type
_entity_poly.pdbx_seq_one_letter_code
_entity_poly.pdbx_strand_id
1 'polypeptide(L)'
;MYASEMIQYGSLKQGPEAPLQHAVEGRLLELFPQQDRLVWRAGSAPVGAGKPDIILAGCAPEVVALDHTDGRAKALLAYLRMARKAKLVTMSARLGYDANSVKKSLEGLLEAKIVLAENDSFKMSDPWKSVLPEIVTIEAKVGDWRRALNQAVRNQLFAHRSFVALPSNVALRAKEDETFKRYGIGILSVENCDSVRVLRHARRATPRIWLYYYLIASLAAEYFNGARGAVRSRH
;
A
#
# COMPACT_ATOMS: atom_id res chain seq x y z
N MET A 1 17.04 1.72 9.25
CA MET A 1 15.86 1.78 8.34
C MET A 1 16.32 1.39 6.94
N TYR A 2 15.73 0.37 6.33
CA TYR A 2 16.06 -0.03 4.95
C TYR A 2 14.91 0.44 4.04
N ALA A 3 15.14 1.55 3.34
CA ALA A 3 14.15 2.16 2.45
C ALA A 3 14.48 1.86 0.99
N SER A 4 13.50 1.35 0.24
CA SER A 4 13.60 1.18 -1.21
C SER A 4 13.86 2.53 -1.87
N GLU A 5 14.57 2.59 -2.98
CA GLU A 5 14.42 3.74 -3.89
C GLU A 5 12.95 3.90 -4.33
N MET A 6 12.59 5.08 -4.85
CA MET A 6 11.24 5.32 -5.36
C MET A 6 11.04 4.56 -6.67
N ILE A 7 10.18 3.52 -6.66
CA ILE A 7 9.90 2.70 -7.85
C ILE A 7 8.79 3.34 -8.66
N GLN A 8 9.04 3.68 -9.92
CA GLN A 8 8.02 4.27 -10.79
C GLN A 8 7.33 3.20 -11.64
N TYR A 9 6.02 3.01 -11.42
CA TYR A 9 5.21 2.07 -12.19
C TYR A 9 4.57 2.78 -13.40
N GLY A 10 5.27 2.71 -14.54
CA GLY A 10 4.95 3.43 -15.76
C GLY A 10 5.68 4.77 -15.87
N SER A 11 5.47 5.51 -16.95
CA SER A 11 6.11 6.81 -17.13
C SER A 11 5.58 7.81 -16.11
N LEU A 12 6.50 8.52 -15.43
CA LEU A 12 6.19 9.77 -14.75
C LEU A 12 5.50 10.67 -15.78
N LYS A 13 4.25 11.05 -15.50
CA LYS A 13 3.57 12.02 -16.37
C LYS A 13 4.39 13.30 -16.31
N GLN A 14 4.96 13.72 -17.44
CA GLN A 14 5.56 15.05 -17.61
C GLN A 14 4.45 16.11 -17.64
N GLY A 15 3.68 16.18 -16.57
CA GLY A 15 2.54 17.07 -16.38
C GLY A 15 2.83 18.13 -15.34
N PRO A 16 1.92 19.11 -15.19
CA PRO A 16 2.09 20.20 -14.23
C PRO A 16 2.18 19.73 -12.78
N GLU A 17 1.73 18.51 -12.47
CA GLU A 17 1.82 17.91 -11.14
C GLU A 17 3.22 17.33 -10.80
N ALA A 18 4.12 17.13 -11.77
CA ALA A 18 5.41 16.47 -11.54
C ALA A 18 6.30 17.18 -10.50
N PRO A 19 6.44 18.53 -10.50
CA PRO A 19 7.22 19.21 -9.47
C PRO A 19 6.67 19.00 -8.06
N LEU A 20 5.35 18.90 -7.90
CA LEU A 20 4.72 18.65 -6.61
C LEU A 20 5.00 17.23 -6.12
N GLN A 21 4.90 16.25 -7.02
CA GLN A 21 5.22 14.86 -6.68
C GLN A 21 6.68 14.76 -6.25
N HIS A 22 7.61 15.34 -7.02
CA HIS A 22 9.03 15.33 -6.70
C HIS A 22 9.35 15.98 -5.34
N ALA A 23 8.74 17.13 -5.04
CA ALA A 23 8.89 17.81 -3.76
C ALA A 23 8.47 16.91 -2.58
N VAL A 24 7.32 16.23 -2.72
CA VAL A 24 6.81 15.33 -1.69
C VAL A 24 7.69 14.08 -1.57
N GLU A 25 8.10 13.48 -2.69
CA GLU A 25 8.97 12.30 -2.74
C GLU A 25 10.28 12.53 -1.96
N GLY A 26 10.92 13.68 -2.17
CA GLY A 26 12.17 14.05 -1.49
C GLY A 26 12.05 14.15 0.03
N ARG A 27 10.84 14.35 0.55
CA ARG A 27 10.58 14.55 1.99
C ARG A 27 9.70 13.48 2.64
N LEU A 28 9.37 12.39 1.92
CA LEU A 28 8.44 11.36 2.40
C LEU A 28 8.78 10.80 3.79
N LEU A 29 10.05 10.48 4.03
CA LEU A 29 10.49 9.86 5.29
C LEU A 29 10.55 10.86 6.44
N GLU A 30 10.73 12.14 6.15
CA GLU A 30 10.66 13.22 7.13
C GLU A 30 9.19 13.47 7.54
N LEU A 31 8.29 13.54 6.55
CA LEU A 31 6.86 13.76 6.76
C LEU A 31 6.17 12.57 7.44
N PHE A 32 6.62 11.35 7.11
CA PHE A 32 6.02 10.09 7.57
C PHE A 32 7.10 9.10 8.06
N PRO A 33 7.72 9.36 9.23
CA PRO A 33 8.78 8.50 9.75
C PRO A 33 8.32 7.06 9.96
N GLN A 34 9.11 6.10 9.48
CA GLN A 34 8.86 4.66 9.64
C GLN A 34 9.95 4.02 10.51
N GLN A 35 9.79 4.13 11.83
CA GLN A 35 10.78 3.57 12.78
C GLN A 35 10.89 2.05 12.63
N ASP A 36 12.14 1.56 12.54
CA ASP A 36 12.54 0.15 12.54
C ASP A 36 11.80 -0.77 11.56
N ARG A 37 11.41 -0.22 10.39
CA ARG A 37 10.70 -0.96 9.34
C ARG A 37 11.49 -0.99 8.04
N LEU A 38 11.18 -2.01 7.23
CA LEU A 38 11.43 -1.93 5.79
C LEU A 38 10.47 -0.89 5.22
N VAL A 39 10.94 -0.05 4.30
CA VAL A 39 10.10 0.97 3.69
C VAL A 39 10.05 0.75 2.20
N TRP A 40 8.85 0.58 1.66
CA TRP A 40 8.61 0.47 0.23
C TRP A 40 7.94 1.74 -0.29
N ARG A 41 8.52 2.32 -1.33
CA ARG A 41 8.10 3.57 -1.96
C ARG A 41 7.82 3.32 -3.43
N ALA A 42 6.62 3.67 -3.87
CA ALA A 42 6.25 3.50 -5.26
C ALA A 42 5.44 4.69 -5.78
N GLY A 43 5.81 5.15 -6.97
CA GLY A 43 5.05 6.11 -7.73
C GLY A 43 4.14 5.39 -8.69
N SER A 44 2.89 5.81 -8.78
CA SER A 44 1.98 5.30 -9.80
C SER A 44 1.77 3.77 -9.72
N ALA A 45 1.87 3.14 -8.56
CA ALA A 45 1.67 1.69 -8.44
C ALA A 45 0.20 1.31 -8.73
N PRO A 46 -0.07 0.32 -9.61
CA PRO A 46 -1.43 -0.12 -9.87
C PRO A 46 -1.96 -0.95 -8.69
N VAL A 47 -2.97 -0.43 -8.00
CA VAL A 47 -3.62 -1.11 -6.87
C VAL A 47 -5.12 -1.06 -7.13
N GLY A 48 -5.78 -2.19 -7.36
CA GLY A 48 -7.07 -2.29 -8.08
C GLY A 48 -8.16 -1.20 -7.92
N ALA A 49 -8.22 -0.43 -6.83
CA ALA A 49 -9.04 0.79 -6.69
C ALA A 49 -8.57 2.02 -7.50
N GLY A 50 -7.32 2.02 -7.99
CA GLY A 50 -6.71 3.17 -8.65
C GLY A 50 -5.19 3.04 -8.82
N LYS A 51 -4.56 4.17 -9.10
CA LYS A 51 -3.12 4.29 -9.34
C LYS A 51 -2.64 5.54 -8.58
N PRO A 52 -2.36 5.44 -7.27
CA PRO A 52 -1.94 6.60 -6.50
C PRO A 52 -0.66 7.19 -7.06
N ASP A 53 -0.55 8.52 -7.04
CA ASP A 53 0.67 9.18 -7.49
C ASP A 53 1.86 8.71 -6.65
N ILE A 54 1.70 8.58 -5.34
CA ILE A 54 2.72 8.09 -4.42
C ILE A 54 2.10 7.12 -3.40
N ILE A 55 2.80 6.02 -3.15
CA ILE A 55 2.57 5.09 -2.03
C ILE A 55 3.84 5.00 -1.20
N LEU A 56 3.67 5.12 0.12
CA LEU A 56 4.68 4.79 1.12
C LEU A 56 4.10 3.68 2.01
N ALA A 57 4.72 2.50 1.99
CA ALA A 57 4.36 1.40 2.87
C ALA A 57 5.49 1.13 3.85
N GLY A 58 5.17 1.17 5.15
CA GLY A 58 6.00 0.54 6.17
C GLY A 58 5.70 -0.96 6.15
N CYS A 59 6.72 -1.78 6.10
CA CYS A 59 6.61 -3.23 5.98
C CYS A 59 7.32 -3.93 7.14
N ALA A 60 6.66 -4.96 7.68
CA ALA A 60 7.29 -5.91 8.57
C ALA A 60 8.29 -6.78 7.78
N PRO A 61 9.41 -7.24 8.40
CA PRO A 61 10.43 -8.02 7.70
C PRO A 61 9.89 -9.27 7.01
N GLU A 62 8.84 -9.88 7.55
CA GLU A 62 8.18 -11.07 7.02
C GLU A 62 7.65 -10.88 5.60
N VAL A 63 7.36 -9.64 5.18
CA VAL A 63 6.79 -9.33 3.86
C VAL A 63 7.54 -9.99 2.71
N VAL A 64 8.86 -10.16 2.84
CA VAL A 64 9.73 -10.75 1.81
C VAL A 64 9.37 -12.19 1.47
N ALA A 65 8.65 -12.90 2.33
CA ALA A 65 8.18 -14.26 2.07
C ALA A 65 6.93 -14.31 1.15
N LEU A 66 6.33 -13.17 0.80
CA LEU A 66 5.27 -13.10 -0.23
C LEU A 66 5.80 -13.06 -1.65
N ASP A 67 7.10 -12.95 -1.84
CA ASP A 67 7.68 -13.01 -3.16
C ASP A 67 7.34 -14.36 -3.80
N HIS A 68 6.95 -14.33 -5.07
CA HIS A 68 6.42 -15.48 -5.82
C HIS A 68 5.02 -15.98 -5.44
N THR A 69 4.25 -15.25 -4.61
CA THR A 69 2.83 -15.58 -4.41
C THR A 69 1.98 -15.16 -5.61
N ASP A 70 1.26 -16.12 -6.20
CA ASP A 70 0.39 -15.87 -7.36
C ASP A 70 -0.85 -15.01 -7.01
N GLY A 71 -1.65 -14.66 -8.01
CA GLY A 71 -2.92 -13.93 -7.80
C GLY A 71 -3.87 -14.65 -6.84
N ARG A 72 -3.86 -15.98 -6.85
CA ARG A 72 -4.72 -16.83 -6.02
C ARG A 72 -4.33 -16.76 -4.55
N ALA A 73 -3.04 -16.83 -4.24
CA ALA A 73 -2.53 -16.70 -2.89
C ALA A 73 -2.97 -15.37 -2.25
N LYS A 74 -2.89 -14.25 -2.99
CA LYS A 74 -3.38 -12.94 -2.52
C LYS A 74 -4.88 -12.96 -2.19
N ALA A 75 -5.70 -13.59 -3.03
CA ALA A 75 -7.13 -13.75 -2.78
C ALA A 75 -7.42 -14.64 -1.56
N LEU A 76 -6.68 -15.73 -1.38
CA LEU A 76 -6.77 -16.61 -0.21
C LEU A 76 -6.41 -15.86 1.08
N LEU A 77 -5.33 -15.08 1.10
CA LEU A 77 -4.94 -14.26 2.24
C LEU A 77 -6.01 -13.22 2.58
N ALA A 78 -6.54 -12.52 1.56
CA ALA A 78 -7.63 -11.57 1.75
C ALA A 78 -8.88 -12.24 2.36
N TYR A 79 -9.25 -13.43 1.86
CA TYR A 79 -10.38 -14.19 2.39
C TYR A 79 -10.14 -14.64 3.83
N LEU A 80 -8.97 -15.24 4.12
CA LEU A 80 -8.61 -15.69 5.47
C LEU A 80 -8.52 -14.54 6.47
N ARG A 81 -8.10 -13.34 6.02
CA ARG A 81 -8.08 -12.14 6.85
C ARG A 81 -9.48 -11.73 7.32
N MET A 82 -10.49 -11.92 6.47
CA MET A 82 -11.89 -11.63 6.78
C MET A 82 -12.56 -12.77 7.56
N ALA A 83 -12.45 -14.01 7.07
CA ALA A 83 -13.09 -15.18 7.65
C ALA A 83 -12.44 -15.64 8.96
N ARG A 84 -11.21 -15.17 9.25
CA ARG A 84 -10.31 -15.56 10.35
C ARG A 84 -9.83 -17.01 10.27
N LYS A 85 -10.67 -17.94 9.84
CA LYS A 85 -10.41 -19.37 9.67
C LYS A 85 -11.36 -19.96 8.61
N ALA A 86 -10.89 -20.87 7.77
CA ALA A 86 -11.72 -21.48 6.73
C ALA A 86 -11.23 -22.86 6.28
N LYS A 87 -12.15 -23.72 5.83
CA LYS A 87 -11.82 -25.00 5.19
C LYS A 87 -11.45 -24.80 3.71
N LEU A 88 -10.69 -25.73 3.16
CA LEU A 88 -10.31 -25.73 1.73
C LEU A 88 -11.52 -25.67 0.81
N VAL A 89 -12.50 -26.55 1.03
CA VAL A 89 -13.73 -26.63 0.23
C VAL A 89 -14.50 -25.31 0.27
N THR A 90 -14.55 -24.66 1.43
CA THR A 90 -15.20 -23.35 1.58
C THR A 90 -14.46 -22.26 0.79
N MET A 91 -13.13 -22.22 0.86
CA MET A 91 -12.33 -21.24 0.11
C MET A 91 -12.47 -21.44 -1.41
N SER A 92 -12.40 -22.70 -1.87
CA SER A 92 -12.63 -23.07 -3.28
C SER A 92 -14.00 -22.58 -3.77
N ALA A 93 -15.07 -22.92 -3.06
CA ALA A 93 -16.42 -22.52 -3.43
C ALA A 93 -16.65 -21.00 -3.41
N ARG A 94 -16.10 -20.29 -2.41
CA ARG A 94 -16.30 -18.84 -2.25
C ARG A 94 -15.49 -18.00 -3.21
N LEU A 95 -14.30 -18.46 -3.59
CA LEU A 95 -13.40 -17.75 -4.49
C LEU A 95 -13.54 -18.19 -5.95
N GLY A 96 -14.33 -19.23 -6.24
CA GLY A 96 -14.53 -19.75 -7.59
C GLY A 96 -13.29 -20.42 -8.17
N TYR A 97 -12.43 -20.97 -7.31
CA TYR A 97 -11.22 -21.70 -7.72
C TYR A 97 -11.42 -23.19 -7.54
N ASP A 98 -10.79 -24.00 -8.39
CA ASP A 98 -10.79 -25.45 -8.20
C ASP A 98 -10.01 -25.85 -6.93
N ALA A 99 -10.44 -26.95 -6.31
CA ALA A 99 -9.91 -27.40 -5.03
C ALA A 99 -8.41 -27.72 -5.08
N ASN A 100 -7.91 -28.26 -6.20
CA ASN A 100 -6.50 -28.63 -6.35
C ASN A 100 -5.60 -27.39 -6.44
N SER A 101 -6.03 -26.37 -7.18
CA SER A 101 -5.32 -25.10 -7.26
C SER A 101 -5.30 -24.36 -5.92
N VAL A 102 -6.41 -24.37 -5.17
CA VAL A 102 -6.44 -23.83 -3.81
C VAL A 102 -5.49 -24.60 -2.90
N LYS A 103 -5.48 -25.93 -2.98
CA LYS A 103 -4.57 -26.78 -2.22
C LYS A 103 -3.11 -26.41 -2.48
N LYS A 104 -2.71 -26.34 -3.74
CA LYS A 104 -1.35 -25.99 -4.15
C LYS A 104 -0.92 -24.61 -3.67
N SER A 105 -1.79 -23.60 -3.79
CA SER A 105 -1.51 -22.26 -3.25
C SER A 105 -1.41 -22.28 -1.71
N LEU A 106 -2.23 -23.05 -1.00
CA LEU A 106 -2.15 -23.20 0.46
C LEU A 106 -0.87 -23.91 0.90
N GLU A 107 -0.40 -24.92 0.16
CA GLU A 107 0.86 -25.63 0.46
C GLU A 107 2.05 -24.66 0.47
N GLY A 108 2.16 -23.78 -0.53
CA GLY A 108 3.19 -22.73 -0.53
C GLY A 108 3.05 -21.74 0.63
N LEU A 109 1.81 -21.35 0.99
CA LEU A 109 1.55 -20.45 2.12
C LEU A 109 1.84 -21.11 3.48
N LEU A 110 1.65 -22.43 3.61
CA LEU A 110 2.01 -23.22 4.79
C LEU A 110 3.53 -23.35 4.94
N GLU A 111 4.22 -23.68 3.85
CA GLU A 111 5.68 -23.80 3.82
C GLU A 111 6.35 -22.48 4.25
N ALA A 112 5.83 -21.36 3.76
CA ALA A 112 6.26 -20.02 4.14
C ALA A 112 5.74 -19.54 5.51
N LYS A 113 5.00 -20.37 6.26
CA LYS A 113 4.40 -20.06 7.59
C LYS A 113 3.47 -18.83 7.60
N ILE A 114 2.92 -18.48 6.45
CA ILE A 114 1.95 -17.37 6.26
C ILE A 114 0.56 -17.80 6.73
N VAL A 115 0.24 -19.06 6.44
CA VAL A 115 -0.99 -19.72 6.86
C VAL A 115 -0.62 -20.88 7.78
N LEU A 116 -1.51 -21.19 8.71
CA LEU A 116 -1.42 -22.33 9.64
C LEU A 116 -2.61 -23.25 9.42
N ALA A 117 -2.37 -24.56 9.48
CA ALA A 117 -3.41 -25.58 9.47
C ALA A 117 -3.84 -25.93 10.90
N GLU A 118 -5.14 -26.05 11.14
CA GLU A 118 -5.75 -26.46 12.41
C GLU A 118 -7.03 -27.25 12.14
N ASN A 119 -7.14 -28.49 12.64
CA ASN A 119 -8.37 -29.29 12.61
C ASN A 119 -9.14 -29.18 11.28
N ASP A 120 -8.50 -29.55 10.16
CA ASP A 120 -9.10 -29.51 8.80
C ASP A 120 -9.44 -28.09 8.28
N SER A 121 -8.79 -27.06 8.80
CA SER A 121 -9.00 -25.68 8.36
C SER A 121 -7.73 -24.86 8.44
N PHE A 122 -7.77 -23.69 7.81
CA PHE A 122 -6.64 -22.81 7.62
C PHE A 122 -6.92 -21.46 8.25
N LYS A 123 -5.91 -20.88 8.90
CA LYS A 123 -5.96 -19.51 9.42
C LYS A 123 -4.67 -18.77 9.08
N MET A 124 -4.75 -17.45 9.02
CA MET A 124 -3.55 -16.63 8.87
C MET A 124 -2.76 -16.58 10.18
N SER A 125 -1.43 -16.67 10.11
CA SER A 125 -0.57 -16.44 11.28
C SER A 125 -0.56 -14.95 11.66
N ASP A 126 -0.32 -14.66 12.94
CA ASP A 126 -0.51 -13.31 13.49
C ASP A 126 0.37 -12.21 12.83
N PRO A 127 1.66 -12.44 12.52
CA PRO A 127 2.49 -11.43 11.86
C PRO A 127 1.88 -10.92 10.53
N TRP A 128 1.17 -11.80 9.82
CA TRP A 128 0.62 -11.52 8.50
C TRP A 128 -0.69 -10.72 8.51
N LYS A 129 -1.30 -10.56 9.68
CA LYS A 129 -2.49 -9.70 9.86
C LYS A 129 -2.13 -8.21 9.81
N SER A 130 -0.86 -7.87 10.02
CA SER A 130 -0.33 -6.51 10.06
C SER A 130 1.04 -6.39 9.35
N VAL A 131 1.29 -7.19 8.31
CA VAL A 131 2.57 -7.20 7.57
C VAL A 131 2.90 -5.85 6.91
N LEU A 132 1.88 -5.06 6.58
CA LEU A 132 1.98 -3.63 6.27
C LEU A 132 1.34 -2.84 7.43
N PRO A 133 2.08 -2.48 8.48
CA PRO A 133 1.53 -1.73 9.61
C PRO A 133 1.07 -0.31 9.25
N GLU A 134 1.63 0.27 8.19
CA GLU A 134 1.24 1.58 7.67
C GLU A 134 1.34 1.64 6.14
N ILE A 135 0.35 2.28 5.53
CA ILE A 135 0.27 2.55 4.09
C ILE A 135 -0.24 3.98 3.99
N VAL A 136 0.60 4.86 3.45
CA VAL A 136 0.27 6.26 3.15
C VAL A 136 0.18 6.40 1.65
N THR A 137 -0.90 7.02 1.17
CA THR A 137 -1.08 7.35 -0.24
C THR A 137 -1.19 8.85 -0.41
N ILE A 138 -0.55 9.41 -1.43
CA ILE A 138 -0.63 10.83 -1.75
C ILE A 138 -1.07 11.00 -3.21
N GLU A 139 -2.01 11.91 -3.44
CA GLU A 139 -2.43 12.37 -4.77
C GLU A 139 -1.97 13.83 -4.93
N ALA A 140 -1.26 14.14 -6.00
CA ALA A 140 -0.76 15.49 -6.26
C ALA A 140 -1.67 16.23 -7.26
N LYS A 141 -1.95 17.51 -6.99
CA LYS A 141 -2.73 18.33 -7.93
C LYS A 141 -2.40 19.80 -7.85
N VAL A 142 -2.18 20.44 -8.99
CA VAL A 142 -1.91 21.87 -9.07
C VAL A 142 -3.13 22.77 -8.88
N GLY A 143 -4.36 22.25 -9.06
CA GLY A 143 -5.56 23.09 -9.06
C GLY A 143 -6.84 22.36 -8.66
N ASP A 144 -7.24 21.33 -9.40
CA ASP A 144 -8.49 20.58 -9.19
C ASP A 144 -8.41 19.64 -7.97
N TRP A 145 -8.28 20.24 -6.78
CA TRP A 145 -8.14 19.52 -5.52
C TRP A 145 -9.37 18.65 -5.20
N ARG A 146 -10.55 18.92 -5.79
CA ARG A 146 -11.76 18.08 -5.63
C ARG A 146 -11.57 16.72 -6.29
N ARG A 147 -11.00 16.68 -7.50
CA ARG A 147 -10.65 15.42 -8.15
C ARG A 147 -9.61 14.63 -7.35
N ALA A 148 -8.59 15.32 -6.84
CA ALA A 148 -7.57 14.68 -6.01
C ALA A 148 -8.13 14.16 -4.68
N LEU A 149 -9.07 14.89 -4.06
CA LEU A 149 -9.81 14.41 -2.90
C LEU A 149 -10.59 13.13 -3.21
N ASN A 150 -11.31 13.08 -4.33
CA ASN A 150 -12.04 11.88 -4.75
C ASN A 150 -11.09 10.68 -4.97
N GLN A 151 -9.90 10.90 -5.53
CA GLN A 151 -8.87 9.87 -5.65
C GLN A 151 -8.36 9.41 -4.28
N ALA A 152 -8.05 10.35 -3.38
CA ALA A 152 -7.59 10.04 -2.03
C ALA A 152 -8.64 9.27 -1.21
N VAL A 153 -9.92 9.59 -1.37
CA VAL A 153 -11.04 8.83 -0.75
C VAL A 153 -11.07 7.39 -1.26
N ARG A 154 -10.88 7.15 -2.56
CA ARG A 154 -10.79 5.78 -3.10
C ARG A 154 -9.60 5.03 -2.53
N ASN A 155 -8.47 5.70 -2.32
CA ASN A 155 -7.27 5.07 -1.77
C ASN A 155 -7.46 4.58 -0.33
N GLN A 156 -8.43 5.13 0.44
CA GLN A 156 -8.79 4.61 1.77
C GLN A 156 -9.33 3.17 1.75
N LEU A 157 -9.63 2.60 0.58
CA LEU A 157 -9.97 1.19 0.45
C LEU A 157 -8.81 0.28 0.88
N PHE A 158 -7.56 0.74 0.79
CA PHE A 158 -6.36 -0.03 1.14
C PHE A 158 -5.34 0.75 1.99
N ALA A 159 -5.37 2.08 1.97
CA ALA A 159 -4.45 2.92 2.71
C ALA A 159 -4.88 3.09 4.17
N HIS A 160 -3.90 3.22 5.06
CA HIS A 160 -4.14 3.64 6.43
C HIS A 160 -4.32 5.15 6.53
N ARG A 161 -3.62 5.91 5.68
CA ARG A 161 -3.73 7.37 5.61
C ARG A 161 -3.68 7.80 4.14
N SER A 162 -4.49 8.79 3.80
CA SER A 162 -4.51 9.34 2.45
C SER A 162 -4.42 10.85 2.51
N PHE A 163 -3.58 11.41 1.64
CA PHE A 163 -3.29 12.83 1.57
C PHE A 163 -3.50 13.35 0.16
N VAL A 164 -3.76 14.65 0.07
CA VAL A 164 -3.64 15.41 -1.17
C VAL A 164 -2.50 16.39 -1.03
N ALA A 165 -1.58 16.42 -2.00
CA ALA A 165 -0.53 17.41 -2.09
C ALA A 165 -0.92 18.51 -3.08
N LEU A 166 -0.89 19.76 -2.61
CA LEU A 166 -1.38 20.94 -3.33
C LEU A 166 -0.37 22.09 -3.22
N PRO A 167 -0.32 23.01 -4.21
CA PRO A 167 0.41 24.25 -4.04
C PRO A 167 -0.14 25.02 -2.84
N SER A 168 0.71 25.74 -2.10
CA SER A 168 0.32 26.37 -0.83
C SER A 168 -0.93 27.25 -0.90
N ASN A 169 -1.09 28.05 -1.96
CA ASN A 169 -2.30 28.87 -2.16
C ASN A 169 -3.58 28.05 -2.43
N VAL A 170 -3.46 26.86 -3.01
CA VAL A 170 -4.58 25.92 -3.20
C VAL A 170 -4.86 25.17 -1.91
N ALA A 171 -3.82 24.72 -1.21
CA ALA A 171 -3.92 24.03 0.08
C ALA A 171 -4.67 24.88 1.13
N LEU A 172 -4.36 26.18 1.21
CA LEU A 172 -5.01 27.13 2.11
C LEU A 172 -6.51 27.32 1.84
N ARG A 173 -6.95 27.15 0.59
CA ARG A 173 -8.38 27.18 0.23
C ARG A 173 -9.04 25.83 0.50
N ALA A 174 -8.35 24.74 0.15
CA ALA A 174 -8.86 23.39 0.32
C ALA A 174 -9.03 22.99 1.80
N LYS A 175 -8.22 23.54 2.71
CA LYS A 175 -8.30 23.22 4.15
C LYS A 175 -9.64 23.64 4.80
N GLU A 176 -10.27 24.69 4.27
CA GLU A 176 -11.56 25.21 4.73
C GLU A 176 -12.74 24.33 4.27
N ASP A 177 -12.52 23.43 3.31
CA ASP A 177 -13.56 22.53 2.85
C ASP A 177 -13.76 21.36 3.83
N GLU A 178 -14.96 21.31 4.41
CA GLU A 178 -15.35 20.30 5.40
C GLU A 178 -15.33 18.85 4.87
N THR A 179 -15.33 18.64 3.55
CA THR A 179 -15.23 17.29 2.97
C THR A 179 -13.92 16.59 3.33
N PHE A 180 -12.79 17.33 3.42
CA PHE A 180 -11.54 16.76 3.92
C PHE A 180 -11.68 16.25 5.37
N LYS A 181 -12.45 16.97 6.20
CA LYS A 181 -12.73 16.57 7.60
C LYS A 181 -13.60 15.34 7.67
N ARG A 182 -14.70 15.38 6.92
CA ARG A 182 -15.69 14.31 6.82
C ARG A 182 -15.03 12.99 6.43
N TYR A 183 -14.19 13.00 5.40
CA TYR A 183 -13.49 11.80 4.93
C TYR A 183 -12.20 11.50 5.72
N GLY A 184 -11.65 12.47 6.45
CA GLY A 184 -10.40 12.31 7.21
C GLY A 184 -9.16 12.29 6.31
N ILE A 185 -9.20 13.00 5.19
CA ILE A 185 -8.11 13.12 4.23
C ILE A 185 -7.17 14.25 4.67
N GLY A 186 -5.87 13.99 4.64
CA GLY A 186 -4.86 14.98 4.99
C GLY A 186 -4.51 15.91 3.82
N ILE A 187 -3.88 17.04 4.12
CA ILE A 187 -3.46 18.03 3.14
C ILE A 187 -1.97 18.32 3.36
N LEU A 188 -1.19 18.13 2.29
CA LEU A 188 0.19 18.58 2.20
C LEU A 188 0.20 19.90 1.42
N SER A 189 0.80 20.93 2.01
CA SER A 189 1.05 22.22 1.38
C SER A 189 2.45 22.20 0.81
N VAL A 190 2.58 22.43 -0.50
CA VAL A 190 3.85 22.49 -1.21
C VAL A 190 4.06 23.93 -1.68
N GLU A 191 5.09 24.58 -1.18
CA GLU A 191 5.47 25.94 -1.62
C GLU A 191 6.52 25.89 -2.72
N ASN A 192 7.50 25.00 -2.57
CA ASN A 192 8.55 24.70 -3.53
C ASN A 192 9.10 23.28 -3.23
N CYS A 193 10.15 22.85 -3.94
CA CYS A 193 10.76 21.52 -3.75
C CYS A 193 11.24 21.27 -2.32
N ASP A 194 11.68 22.31 -1.62
CA ASP A 194 12.29 22.20 -0.30
C ASP A 194 11.31 22.50 0.83
N SER A 195 10.09 22.94 0.53
CA SER A 195 9.09 23.36 1.51
C SER A 195 7.79 22.59 1.31
N VAL A 196 7.72 21.42 1.97
CA VAL A 196 6.52 20.60 2.07
C VAL A 196 6.15 20.47 3.54
N ARG A 197 4.90 20.76 3.87
CA ARG A 197 4.39 20.65 5.25
C ARG A 197 3.01 20.03 5.32
N VAL A 198 2.75 19.33 6.42
CA VAL A 198 1.41 18.83 6.72
C VAL A 198 0.56 20.00 7.22
N LEU A 199 -0.34 20.50 6.37
CA LEU A 199 -1.31 21.53 6.74
C LEU A 199 -2.50 20.93 7.50
N ARG A 200 -2.81 19.66 7.20
CA ARG A 200 -3.86 18.88 7.86
C ARG A 200 -3.44 17.42 7.96
N HIS A 201 -3.47 16.86 9.16
CA HIS A 201 -3.22 15.43 9.36
C HIS A 201 -4.39 14.57 8.86
N ALA A 202 -4.07 13.50 8.12
CA ALA A 202 -5.04 12.48 7.76
C ALA A 202 -5.42 11.64 8.99
N ARG A 203 -6.70 11.26 9.10
CA ARG A 203 -7.15 10.29 10.09
C ARG A 203 -6.68 8.90 9.68
N ARG A 204 -6.15 8.13 10.63
CA ARG A 204 -5.81 6.73 10.38
C ARG A 204 -7.08 5.89 10.21
N ALA A 205 -7.15 5.09 9.15
CA ALA A 205 -8.22 4.15 8.86
C ALA A 205 -7.67 2.71 8.78
N THR A 206 -8.57 1.73 8.87
CA THR A 206 -8.25 0.33 8.59
C THR A 206 -8.56 0.04 7.12
N PRO A 207 -7.67 -0.67 6.39
CA PRO A 207 -7.94 -1.14 5.03
C PRO A 207 -9.27 -1.88 4.94
N ARG A 208 -10.06 -1.59 3.90
CA ARG A 208 -11.40 -2.17 3.68
C ARG A 208 -11.37 -3.34 2.69
N ILE A 209 -10.46 -3.30 1.73
CA ILE A 209 -10.29 -4.34 0.71
C ILE A 209 -8.93 -5.00 0.91
N TRP A 210 -8.93 -6.14 1.60
CA TRP A 210 -7.72 -6.88 1.94
C TRP A 210 -6.98 -7.43 0.71
N LEU A 211 -7.66 -7.64 -0.42
CA LEU A 211 -7.00 -8.02 -1.67
C LEU A 211 -5.98 -6.96 -2.12
N TYR A 212 -6.33 -5.68 -2.01
CA TYR A 212 -5.44 -4.58 -2.37
C TYR A 212 -4.29 -4.42 -1.37
N TYR A 213 -4.57 -4.70 -0.09
CA TYR A 213 -3.53 -4.74 0.95
C TYR A 213 -2.46 -5.80 0.64
N TYR A 214 -2.86 -7.04 0.34
CA TYR A 214 -1.92 -8.11 0.01
C TYR A 214 -1.29 -7.95 -1.38
N LEU A 215 -1.94 -7.21 -2.29
CA LEU A 215 -1.30 -6.80 -3.54
C LEU A 215 -0.12 -5.86 -3.28
N ILE A 216 -0.28 -4.83 -2.45
CA ILE A 216 0.84 -3.94 -2.07
C ILE A 216 1.95 -4.73 -1.37
N ALA A 217 1.58 -5.68 -0.50
CA ALA A 217 2.56 -6.51 0.21
C ALA A 217 3.38 -7.38 -0.77
N SER A 218 2.74 -7.95 -1.80
CA SER A 218 3.39 -8.68 -2.89
C SER A 218 4.37 -7.78 -3.67
N LEU A 219 3.94 -6.58 -4.08
CA LEU A 219 4.79 -5.64 -4.81
C LEU A 219 6.02 -5.22 -3.99
N ALA A 220 5.84 -5.01 -2.68
CA ALA A 220 6.94 -4.72 -1.77
C ALA A 220 7.91 -5.91 -1.65
N ALA A 221 7.39 -7.14 -1.55
CA ALA A 221 8.19 -8.36 -1.46
C ALA A 221 9.06 -8.57 -2.70
N GLU A 222 8.46 -8.45 -3.89
CA GLU A 222 9.14 -8.55 -5.19
C GLU A 222 10.33 -7.58 -5.27
N TYR A 223 10.16 -6.33 -4.81
CA TYR A 223 11.26 -5.37 -4.75
C TYR A 223 12.37 -5.82 -3.79
N PHE A 224 12.02 -6.15 -2.54
CA PHE A 224 13.03 -6.46 -1.53
C PHE A 224 13.85 -7.71 -1.86
N ASN A 225 13.26 -8.69 -2.53
CA ASN A 225 14.00 -9.88 -2.96
C ASN A 225 14.79 -9.64 -4.26
N GLY A 226 14.25 -8.89 -5.22
CA GLY A 226 15.02 -8.45 -6.39
C GLY A 226 16.28 -7.67 -6.00
N ALA A 227 16.16 -6.77 -5.02
CA ALA A 227 17.29 -6.01 -4.47
C ALA A 227 18.34 -6.93 -3.79
N ARG A 228 17.91 -7.96 -3.06
CA ARG A 228 18.82 -8.95 -2.43
C ARG A 228 19.53 -9.84 -3.46
N GLY A 229 18.87 -10.18 -4.57
CA GLY A 229 19.46 -10.94 -5.67
C GLY A 229 20.60 -10.19 -6.37
N ALA A 230 20.43 -8.89 -6.61
CA ALA A 230 21.44 -8.04 -7.25
C ALA A 230 22.69 -7.79 -6.38
N VAL A 231 22.57 -7.90 -5.05
CA VAL A 231 23.70 -7.81 -4.11
C VAL A 231 24.50 -9.12 -4.07
N ARG A 232 23.85 -10.28 -4.20
CA ARG A 232 24.51 -11.59 -4.22
C ARG A 232 25.25 -11.90 -5.52
N SER A 233 24.89 -11.28 -6.64
CA SER A 233 25.56 -11.48 -7.94
C SER A 233 26.80 -10.58 -8.15
N ARG A 234 27.21 -9.83 -7.12
CA ARG A 234 28.38 -8.93 -7.16
C ARG A 234 29.54 -9.41 -6.28
N HIS A 235 29.53 -10.66 -5.84
CA HIS A 235 30.60 -11.30 -5.05
C HIS A 235 31.02 -12.61 -5.71
#